data_AF-A0A3D4PKV1-F1
#
_entry.id   AF-A0A3D4PKV1-F1
#
_cell.length_a   1.000
_cell.length_b   1.000
_cell.length_c   1.000
_cell.angle_alpha   90.00
_cell.angle_beta   90.00
_cell.angle_gamma   90.00
#
_symmetry.space_group_name_H-M   'P 1'
#
loop_
_entity.id
_entity.type
_entity.pdbx_description
1 polymer ?
#
loop_
_entity_poly.entity_id
_entity_poly.type
_entity_poly.pdbx_seq_one_letter_code
_entity_poly.pdbx_strand_id
1 'polypeptide(L)'
;MSYFVAIEGIDGSGKGTQTAALHEHFQQSGLRTSSITFPRYGETLIGRQIGRFLDGQFGELQHLHPIPISMMYAAERFESRELIFEKLNGSELLISDRYVGSNFAHQGARLKGTERAEFLEWIQKLEYEVFGVPRPNLVIVLDLPAEVSAERVAMKNARHYTEQVTDLYESDCDYLLGVREVYLEL
;
A
#
# COMPACT_ATOMS: atom_id res chain seq x y z
N MET A 1 -0.89 20.24 -14.71
CA MET A 1 -1.62 19.11 -14.10
C MET A 1 -0.61 18.01 -13.88
N SER A 2 -0.38 17.57 -12.64
CA SER A 2 0.57 16.48 -12.37
C SER A 2 -0.05 15.14 -12.76
N TYR A 3 0.78 14.23 -13.26
CA TYR A 3 0.39 12.85 -13.52
C TYR A 3 0.69 12.02 -12.27
N PHE A 4 -0.28 11.25 -11.78
CA PHE A 4 -0.14 10.46 -10.56
C PHE A 4 -0.11 8.96 -10.89
N VAL A 5 0.99 8.29 -10.55
CA VAL A 5 1.18 6.85 -10.71
C VAL A 5 1.24 6.18 -9.34
N ALA A 6 0.45 5.13 -9.14
CA ALA A 6 0.58 4.25 -7.97
C ALA A 6 1.23 2.93 -8.36
N ILE A 7 2.32 2.56 -7.68
CA ILE A 7 2.98 1.26 -7.80
C ILE A 7 2.44 0.34 -6.71
N GLU A 8 1.82 -0.75 -7.13
CA GLU A 8 1.13 -1.72 -6.28
C GLU A 8 1.68 -3.14 -6.48
N GLY A 9 1.25 -4.06 -5.62
CA GLY A 9 1.68 -5.46 -5.65
C GLY A 9 1.95 -6.02 -4.26
N ILE A 10 2.18 -7.33 -4.18
CA ILE A 10 2.44 -8.06 -2.93
C ILE A 10 3.77 -7.64 -2.27
N ASP A 11 3.95 -7.96 -0.99
CA ASP A 11 5.25 -7.80 -0.33
C ASP A 11 6.37 -8.54 -1.09
N GLY A 12 7.61 -8.07 -1.02
CA GLY A 12 8.71 -8.65 -1.82
C GLY A 12 8.67 -8.42 -3.34
N SER A 13 7.59 -7.84 -3.92
CA SER A 13 7.49 -7.66 -5.38
C SER A 13 8.47 -6.64 -5.98
N GLY A 14 9.09 -5.80 -5.14
CA GLY A 14 10.08 -4.80 -5.58
C GLY A 14 9.52 -3.40 -5.80
N LYS A 15 8.32 -3.10 -5.27
CA LYS A 15 7.67 -1.78 -5.41
C LYS A 15 8.60 -0.60 -5.08
N GLY A 16 9.22 -0.58 -3.89
CA GLY A 16 10.14 0.49 -3.51
C GLY A 16 11.32 0.65 -4.47
N THR A 17 11.88 -0.46 -4.97
CA THR A 17 12.95 -0.43 -6.00
C THR A 17 12.45 0.20 -7.29
N GLN A 18 11.26 -0.20 -7.77
CA GLN A 18 10.69 0.34 -9.01
C GLN A 18 10.26 1.79 -8.87
N THR A 19 9.69 2.19 -7.72
CA THR A 19 9.36 3.57 -7.41
C THR A 19 10.62 4.45 -7.43
N ALA A 20 11.71 4.00 -6.81
CA ALA A 20 12.98 4.73 -6.81
C ALA A 20 13.59 4.83 -8.23
N ALA A 21 13.62 3.72 -8.98
CA ALA A 21 14.17 3.70 -10.33
C ALA A 21 13.35 4.59 -11.29
N LEU A 22 12.02 4.56 -11.20
CA LEU A 22 11.15 5.39 -12.02
C LEU A 22 11.29 6.88 -11.66
N HIS A 23 11.38 7.19 -10.37
CA HIS A 23 11.62 8.54 -9.88
C HIS A 23 12.94 9.11 -10.42
N GLU A 24 14.03 8.35 -10.27
CA GLU A 24 15.35 8.72 -10.76
C GLU A 24 15.37 8.91 -12.29
N HIS A 25 14.79 7.98 -13.04
CA HIS A 25 14.73 8.04 -14.50
C HIS A 25 14.08 9.33 -15.01
N PHE A 26 12.93 9.71 -14.45
CA PHE A 26 12.24 10.92 -14.88
C PHE A 26 12.90 12.20 -14.38
N GLN A 27 13.51 12.19 -13.19
CA GLN A 27 14.34 13.31 -12.75
C GLN A 27 15.53 13.54 -13.67
N GLN A 28 16.24 12.49 -14.07
CA GLN A 28 17.37 12.57 -15.01
C GLN A 28 16.93 13.04 -16.41
N SER A 29 15.66 12.79 -16.77
CA SER A 29 15.05 13.29 -18.00
C SER A 29 14.58 14.75 -17.91
N GLY A 30 14.80 15.43 -16.77
CA GLY A 30 14.45 16.83 -16.55
C GLY A 30 13.03 17.08 -16.03
N LEU A 31 12.28 16.02 -15.69
CA LEU A 31 10.91 16.14 -15.21
C LEU A 31 10.88 16.37 -13.69
N ARG A 32 10.10 17.36 -13.22
CA ARG A 32 9.92 17.56 -11.77
C ARG A 32 9.13 16.40 -11.19
N THR A 33 9.83 15.48 -10.54
CA THR A 33 9.23 14.23 -10.05
C THR A 33 9.28 14.17 -8.52
N SER A 34 8.16 13.78 -7.91
CA SER A 34 8.03 13.53 -6.47
C SER A 34 7.61 12.09 -6.21
N SER A 35 7.96 11.58 -5.03
CA SER A 35 7.47 10.29 -4.55
C SER A 35 6.86 10.39 -3.15
N ILE A 36 6.03 9.40 -2.82
CA ILE A 36 5.44 9.18 -1.50
C ILE A 36 5.25 7.68 -1.27
N THR A 37 5.40 7.20 -0.04
CA THR A 37 5.22 5.78 0.31
C THR A 37 4.14 5.66 1.37
N PHE A 38 3.30 4.64 1.26
CA PHE A 38 2.28 4.33 2.26
C PHE A 38 2.46 2.93 2.84
N PRO A 39 2.20 2.73 4.14
CA PRO A 39 1.91 3.73 5.17
C PRO A 39 3.12 4.63 5.48
N ARG A 40 2.89 5.86 5.96
CA ARG A 40 3.98 6.75 6.42
C ARG A 40 4.32 6.47 7.88
N TYR A 41 4.99 5.35 8.11
CA TYR A 41 5.40 4.88 9.43
C TYR A 41 6.21 5.95 10.18
N GLY A 42 5.87 6.19 11.46
CA GLY A 42 6.59 7.17 12.28
C GLY A 42 6.22 8.63 12.00
N GLU A 43 5.86 8.96 10.76
CA GLU A 43 5.59 10.32 10.29
C GLU A 43 4.19 10.80 10.69
N THR A 44 3.18 9.93 10.60
CA THR A 44 1.78 10.24 10.91
C THR A 44 1.32 9.59 12.22
N LEU A 45 0.29 10.14 12.87
CA LEU A 45 -0.31 9.54 14.06
C LEU A 45 -0.81 8.13 13.77
N ILE A 46 -1.57 7.97 12.67
CA ILE A 46 -2.11 6.67 12.29
C ILE A 46 -1.01 5.76 11.72
N GLY A 47 -0.04 6.29 10.99
CA GLY A 47 1.12 5.51 10.51
C GLY A 47 1.93 4.88 11.65
N ARG A 48 2.07 5.59 12.79
CA ARG A 48 2.64 4.99 14.02
C ARG A 48 1.78 3.84 14.55
N GLN A 49 0.45 3.96 14.54
CA GLN A 49 -0.42 2.87 15.01
C GLN A 49 -0.40 1.68 14.06
N ILE A 50 -0.34 1.91 12.75
CA ILE A 50 -0.19 0.83 11.76
C ILE A 50 1.13 0.08 11.97
N GLY A 51 2.23 0.79 12.24
CA GLY A 51 3.51 0.16 12.60
C GLY A 51 3.39 -0.77 13.82
N ARG A 52 2.75 -0.30 14.89
CA ARG A 52 2.50 -1.11 16.10
C ARG A 52 1.55 -2.28 15.84
N PHE A 53 0.56 -2.10 14.98
CA PHE A 53 -0.32 -3.18 14.53
C PHE A 53 0.48 -4.28 13.83
N LEU A 54 1.31 -3.92 12.85
CA LEU A 54 2.17 -4.87 12.12
C LEU A 54 3.19 -5.57 13.03
N ASP A 55 3.56 -4.93 14.15
CA ASP A 55 4.42 -5.48 15.20
C ASP A 55 3.67 -6.41 16.19
N GLY A 56 2.41 -6.75 15.91
CA GLY A 56 1.64 -7.72 16.71
C GLY A 56 0.98 -7.16 17.97
N GLN A 57 1.08 -5.85 18.23
CA GLN A 57 0.60 -5.24 19.49
C GLN A 57 -0.93 -5.18 19.62
N PHE A 58 -1.66 -5.56 18.57
CA PHE A 58 -3.12 -5.50 18.49
C PHE A 58 -3.76 -6.90 18.36
N GLY A 59 -2.97 -7.95 18.54
CA GLY A 59 -3.40 -9.35 18.41
C GLY A 59 -3.09 -9.95 17.04
N GLU A 60 -3.48 -11.21 16.86
CA GLU A 60 -3.22 -11.96 15.63
C GLU A 60 -4.18 -11.55 14.52
N LEU A 61 -3.66 -11.44 13.29
CA LEU A 61 -4.41 -10.98 12.12
C LEU A 61 -5.72 -11.76 11.90
N GLN A 62 -5.70 -13.08 12.10
CA GLN A 62 -6.86 -13.96 11.92
C GLN A 62 -8.05 -13.64 12.84
N HIS A 63 -7.81 -12.96 13.97
CA HIS A 63 -8.85 -12.58 14.93
C HIS A 63 -9.39 -11.17 14.71
N LEU A 64 -8.83 -10.41 13.77
CA LEU A 64 -9.19 -9.01 13.52
C LEU A 64 -10.06 -8.90 12.27
N HIS A 65 -11.18 -8.20 12.34
CA HIS A 65 -12.02 -8.01 11.16
C HIS A 65 -11.31 -7.11 10.11
N PRO A 66 -11.42 -7.39 8.79
CA PRO A 66 -10.75 -6.57 7.75
C PRO A 66 -11.18 -5.10 7.73
N ILE A 67 -12.46 -4.80 8.01
CA ILE A 67 -13.00 -3.43 8.00
C ILE A 67 -12.26 -2.46 8.96
N PRO A 68 -12.13 -2.70 10.28
CA PRO A 68 -11.35 -1.82 11.17
C PRO A 68 -9.91 -1.59 10.70
N ILE A 69 -9.25 -2.63 10.21
CA ILE A 69 -7.88 -2.54 9.70
C ILE A 69 -7.83 -1.67 8.44
N SER A 70 -8.77 -1.87 7.52
CA SER A 70 -8.94 -1.04 6.31
C SER A 70 -9.15 0.43 6.64
N MET A 71 -9.92 0.73 7.69
CA MET A 71 -10.16 2.10 8.16
C MET A 71 -8.88 2.76 8.68
N MET A 72 -7.96 2.02 9.33
CA MET A 72 -6.68 2.58 9.75
C MET A 72 -5.83 3.01 8.54
N TYR A 73 -5.71 2.16 7.52
CA TYR A 73 -4.97 2.51 6.30
C TYR A 73 -5.61 3.69 5.55
N ALA A 74 -6.94 3.70 5.44
CA ALA A 74 -7.67 4.82 4.83
C ALA A 74 -7.49 6.13 5.61
N ALA A 75 -7.57 6.07 6.95
CA ALA A 75 -7.39 7.23 7.81
C ALA A 75 -5.96 7.79 7.74
N GLU A 76 -4.95 6.95 7.58
CA GLU A 76 -3.56 7.39 7.41
C GLU A 76 -3.33 8.13 6.09
N ARG A 77 -3.94 7.65 4.99
CA ARG A 77 -3.93 8.40 3.72
C ARG A 77 -4.73 9.69 3.79
N PHE A 78 -5.83 9.72 4.54
CA PHE A 78 -6.56 10.96 4.81
C PHE A 78 -5.72 11.95 5.63
N GLU A 79 -5.01 11.49 6.66
CA GLU A 79 -4.06 12.30 7.43
C GLU A 79 -2.96 12.88 6.53
N SER A 80 -2.57 12.15 5.48
CA SER A 80 -1.57 12.59 4.50
C SER A 80 -2.13 13.38 3.31
N ARG A 81 -3.44 13.64 3.26
CA ARG A 81 -4.12 14.16 2.06
C ARG A 81 -3.56 15.50 1.57
N GLU A 82 -3.36 16.44 2.48
CA GLU A 82 -2.84 17.76 2.13
C GLU A 82 -1.40 17.68 1.57
N LEU A 83 -0.58 16.77 2.10
CA LEU A 83 0.75 16.50 1.53
C LEU A 83 0.69 15.88 0.14
N ILE A 84 -0.27 14.98 -0.11
CA ILE A 84 -0.47 14.41 -1.45
C ILE A 84 -0.79 15.54 -2.44
N PHE A 85 -1.71 16.45 -2.09
CA PHE A 85 -2.04 17.61 -2.93
C PHE A 85 -0.86 18.57 -3.11
N GLU A 86 -0.08 18.82 -2.05
CA GLU A 86 1.14 19.63 -2.14
C GLU A 86 2.12 19.02 -3.16
N LYS A 87 2.39 17.72 -3.06
CA LYS A 87 3.26 17.00 -4.00
C LYS A 87 2.72 17.01 -5.43
N LEU A 88 1.41 16.83 -5.62
CA LEU A 88 0.77 16.94 -6.93
C LEU A 88 0.90 18.34 -7.52
N ASN A 89 0.77 19.40 -6.71
CA ASN A 89 0.89 20.76 -7.19
C ASN A 89 2.36 21.15 -7.46
N GLY A 90 3.30 20.58 -6.71
CA GLY A 90 4.74 20.86 -6.80
C GLY A 90 5.51 20.07 -7.87
N SER A 91 4.90 19.04 -8.46
CA SER A 91 5.54 18.13 -9.42
C SER A 91 4.77 18.01 -10.73
N GLU A 92 5.43 17.52 -11.77
CA GLU A 92 4.81 17.08 -13.03
C GLU A 92 4.43 15.60 -12.97
N LEU A 93 5.13 14.82 -12.14
CA LEU A 93 4.86 13.41 -11.89
C LEU A 93 4.96 13.12 -10.38
N LEU A 94 3.90 12.55 -9.82
CA LEU A 94 3.90 11.94 -8.48
C LEU A 94 3.88 10.42 -8.64
N ILE A 95 4.77 9.72 -7.93
CA ILE A 95 4.82 8.26 -7.89
C ILE A 95 4.60 7.80 -6.45
N SER A 96 3.61 6.95 -6.19
CA SER A 96 3.44 6.33 -4.87
C SER A 96 3.90 4.88 -4.83
N ASP A 97 4.64 4.50 -3.79
CA ASP A 97 4.81 3.09 -3.41
C ASP A 97 3.67 2.73 -2.45
N ARG A 98 2.76 1.88 -2.94
CA ARG A 98 1.44 1.57 -2.35
C ARG A 98 0.48 2.75 -2.34
N TYR A 99 -0.81 2.46 -2.49
CA TYR A 99 -1.89 3.42 -2.35
C TYR A 99 -3.18 2.71 -1.92
N VAL A 100 -4.34 3.14 -2.42
CA VAL A 100 -5.66 2.52 -2.12
C VAL A 100 -5.73 1.07 -2.60
N GLY A 101 -5.03 0.71 -3.69
CA GLY A 101 -5.00 -0.66 -4.22
C GLY A 101 -4.45 -1.65 -3.20
N SER A 102 -3.40 -1.28 -2.46
CA SER A 102 -2.88 -2.08 -1.35
C SER A 102 -3.93 -2.34 -0.26
N ASN A 103 -4.79 -1.37 0.05
CA ASN A 103 -5.82 -1.57 1.07
C ASN A 103 -6.85 -2.59 0.60
N PHE A 104 -7.30 -2.45 -0.66
CA PHE A 104 -8.22 -3.41 -1.25
C PHE A 104 -7.61 -4.81 -1.33
N ALA A 105 -6.40 -4.95 -1.84
CA ALA A 105 -5.77 -6.26 -2.02
C ALA A 105 -5.57 -7.00 -0.69
N HIS A 106 -4.99 -6.33 0.31
CA HIS A 106 -4.68 -6.98 1.60
C HIS A 106 -5.93 -7.35 2.41
N GLN A 107 -6.96 -6.52 2.38
CA GLN A 107 -8.18 -6.77 3.16
C GLN A 107 -9.21 -7.57 2.37
N GLY A 108 -9.32 -7.35 1.06
CA GLY A 108 -10.19 -8.10 0.16
C GLY A 108 -9.79 -9.58 0.05
N ALA A 109 -8.50 -9.91 0.17
CA ALA A 109 -8.04 -11.31 0.19
C ALA A 109 -8.59 -12.09 1.39
N ARG A 110 -8.98 -11.39 2.45
CA ARG A 110 -9.53 -11.96 3.69
C ARG A 110 -11.05 -12.11 3.63
N LEU A 111 -11.67 -11.65 2.54
CA LEU A 111 -13.10 -11.69 2.26
C LEU A 111 -13.36 -12.55 1.02
N LYS A 112 -14.58 -13.07 0.87
CA LYS A 112 -14.96 -13.97 -0.23
C LYS A 112 -16.28 -13.58 -0.87
N GLY A 113 -16.44 -13.88 -2.15
CA GLY A 113 -17.70 -13.71 -2.88
C GLY A 113 -18.24 -12.28 -2.81
N THR A 114 -19.54 -12.14 -2.51
CA THR A 114 -20.24 -10.85 -2.46
C THR A 114 -19.65 -9.89 -1.43
N GLU A 115 -19.16 -10.41 -0.29
CA GLU A 115 -18.57 -9.58 0.76
C GLU A 115 -17.31 -8.84 0.28
N ARG A 116 -16.49 -9.48 -0.56
CA ARG A 116 -15.31 -8.84 -1.17
C ARG A 116 -15.72 -7.72 -2.13
N ALA A 117 -16.76 -7.95 -2.94
CA ALA A 117 -17.26 -6.95 -3.89
C ALA A 117 -17.86 -5.74 -3.16
N GLU A 118 -18.67 -5.97 -2.13
CA GLU A 118 -19.22 -4.91 -1.27
C GLU A 118 -18.11 -4.12 -0.57
N PHE A 119 -17.06 -4.82 -0.12
CA PHE A 119 -15.87 -4.18 0.46
C PHE A 119 -15.12 -3.29 -0.53
N LEU A 120 -14.93 -3.72 -1.78
CA LEU A 120 -14.29 -2.92 -2.83
C LEU A 120 -15.03 -1.60 -3.05
N GLU A 121 -16.34 -1.67 -3.21
CA GLU A 121 -17.19 -0.49 -3.41
C GLU A 121 -17.12 0.45 -2.20
N TRP A 122 -17.23 -0.12 -1.00
CA TRP A 122 -17.17 0.63 0.25
C TRP A 122 -15.84 1.35 0.42
N ILE A 123 -14.70 0.67 0.22
CA ILE A 123 -13.38 1.28 0.47
C ILE A 123 -13.04 2.34 -0.57
N GLN A 124 -13.41 2.12 -1.85
CA GLN A 124 -13.23 3.14 -2.88
C GLN A 124 -14.05 4.39 -2.58
N LYS A 125 -15.30 4.23 -2.16
CA LYS A 125 -16.15 5.35 -1.77
C LYS A 125 -15.59 6.08 -0.55
N LEU A 126 -15.18 5.34 0.48
CA LEU A 126 -14.61 5.93 1.68
C LEU A 126 -13.37 6.77 1.34
N GLU A 127 -12.42 6.23 0.59
CA GLU A 127 -11.15 6.91 0.35
C GLU A 127 -11.26 8.02 -0.69
N TYR A 128 -11.89 7.77 -1.83
CA TYR A 128 -11.91 8.73 -2.93
C TYR A 128 -13.03 9.76 -2.84
N GLU A 129 -14.17 9.43 -2.22
CA GLU A 129 -15.32 10.34 -2.17
C GLU A 129 -15.50 10.99 -0.79
N VAL A 130 -15.42 10.19 0.29
CA VAL A 130 -15.63 10.71 1.66
C VAL A 130 -14.37 11.40 2.17
N PHE A 131 -13.22 10.74 2.10
CA PHE A 131 -11.93 11.31 2.50
C PHE A 131 -11.33 12.20 1.42
N GLY A 132 -11.67 11.95 0.15
CA GLY A 132 -11.28 12.80 -0.97
C GLY A 132 -9.80 12.75 -1.27
N VAL A 133 -9.12 11.61 -1.03
CA VAL A 133 -7.74 11.44 -1.52
C VAL A 133 -7.76 11.33 -3.05
N PRO A 134 -6.78 11.87 -3.78
CA PRO A 134 -6.83 11.93 -5.24
C PRO A 134 -6.72 10.54 -5.89
N ARG A 135 -7.48 10.30 -6.96
CA ARG A 135 -7.34 9.07 -7.75
C ARG A 135 -6.04 9.11 -8.58
N PRO A 136 -5.23 8.04 -8.60
CA PRO A 136 -4.10 7.95 -9.50
C PRO A 136 -4.57 7.91 -10.96
N ASN A 137 -3.79 8.49 -11.86
CA ASN A 137 -4.01 8.41 -13.30
C ASN A 137 -3.63 7.03 -13.87
N LEU A 138 -2.69 6.35 -13.21
CA LEU A 138 -2.23 5.02 -13.57
C LEU A 138 -1.91 4.22 -12.31
N VAL A 139 -2.35 2.96 -12.29
CA VAL A 139 -1.94 1.97 -11.29
C VAL A 139 -1.10 0.91 -12.01
N ILE A 140 0.11 0.66 -11.52
CA ILE A 140 1.01 -0.36 -12.05
C ILE A 140 1.13 -1.44 -10.97
N VAL A 141 0.59 -2.63 -11.26
CA VAL A 141 0.71 -3.79 -10.39
C VAL A 141 1.96 -4.58 -10.79
N LEU A 142 2.91 -4.71 -9.87
CA LEU A 142 4.05 -5.59 -10.03
C LEU A 142 3.64 -7.03 -9.67
N ASP A 143 3.27 -7.80 -10.69
CA ASP A 143 2.95 -9.22 -10.55
C ASP A 143 4.21 -10.08 -10.43
N LEU A 144 4.26 -10.91 -9.39
CA LEU A 144 5.34 -11.84 -9.11
C LEU A 144 4.76 -13.10 -8.46
N PRO A 145 5.29 -14.30 -8.75
CA PRO A 145 4.92 -15.51 -8.00
C PRO A 145 5.14 -15.32 -6.50
N ALA A 146 4.21 -15.83 -5.69
CA ALA A 146 4.23 -15.67 -4.23
C ALA A 146 5.47 -16.33 -3.61
N GLU A 147 5.96 -17.42 -4.22
CA GLU A 147 7.15 -18.13 -3.77
C GLU A 147 8.39 -17.24 -3.85
N VAL A 148 8.55 -16.52 -4.96
CA VAL A 148 9.68 -15.57 -5.15
C VAL A 148 9.53 -14.36 -4.23
N SER A 149 8.29 -13.92 -3.99
CA SER A 149 7.99 -12.87 -3.01
C SER A 149 8.42 -13.28 -1.60
N ALA A 150 8.06 -14.50 -1.16
CA ALA A 150 8.42 -15.04 0.15
C ALA A 150 9.94 -15.16 0.33
N GLU A 151 10.66 -15.65 -0.69
CA GLU A 151 12.13 -15.70 -0.68
C GLU A 151 12.75 -14.32 -0.49
N ARG A 152 12.25 -13.31 -1.22
CA ARG A 152 12.75 -11.93 -1.13
C ARG A 152 12.43 -11.27 0.21
N VAL A 153 11.27 -11.56 0.77
CA VAL A 153 10.87 -11.08 2.09
C VAL A 153 11.80 -11.66 3.16
N ALA A 154 12.11 -12.97 3.10
CA ALA A 154 13.03 -13.62 4.03
C ALA A 154 14.46 -13.06 3.98
N MET A 155 14.87 -12.46 2.87
CA MET A 155 16.18 -11.81 2.70
C MET A 155 16.21 -10.34 3.15
N LYS A 156 15.06 -9.73 3.50
CA LYS A 156 15.03 -8.34 3.97
C LYS A 156 15.55 -8.24 5.40
N ASN A 157 16.34 -7.19 5.66
CA ASN A 157 16.69 -6.79 7.01
C ASN A 157 15.46 -6.27 7.76
N ALA A 158 15.50 -6.32 9.10
CA ALA A 158 14.47 -5.76 9.98
C ALA A 158 14.06 -4.34 9.53
N ARG A 159 12.76 -4.09 9.41
CA ARG A 159 12.21 -2.79 8.99
C ARG A 159 12.36 -1.79 10.15
N HIS A 160 12.49 -0.49 9.87
CA HIS A 160 12.68 0.53 10.92
C HIS A 160 11.59 0.57 12.02
N TYR A 161 10.42 -0.03 11.78
CA TYR A 161 9.31 -0.07 12.72
C TYR A 161 9.15 -1.40 13.48
N THR A 162 9.96 -2.42 13.19
CA THR A 162 9.91 -3.72 13.89
C THR A 162 11.30 -4.35 13.96
N GLU A 163 11.62 -4.96 15.10
CA GLU A 163 12.84 -5.77 15.25
C GLU A 163 12.66 -7.18 14.64
N GLN A 164 11.45 -7.52 14.18
CA GLN A 164 11.15 -8.81 13.56
C GLN A 164 11.59 -8.82 12.08
N VAL A 165 12.07 -9.99 11.61
CA VAL A 165 12.51 -10.19 10.22
C VAL A 165 11.33 -10.19 9.24
N THR A 166 10.15 -10.58 9.71
CA THR A 166 8.89 -10.65 8.93
C THR A 166 7.77 -9.98 9.71
N ASP A 167 6.94 -9.16 9.06
CA ASP A 167 5.72 -8.62 9.69
C ASP A 167 4.51 -9.60 9.64
N LEU A 168 3.40 -9.23 10.27
CA LEU A 168 2.17 -10.03 10.37
C LEU A 168 1.61 -10.53 9.03
N TYR A 169 1.89 -9.84 7.91
CA TYR A 169 1.40 -10.23 6.59
C TYR A 169 2.41 -11.10 5.83
N GLU A 170 3.67 -11.04 6.22
CA GLU A 170 4.80 -11.61 5.49
C GLU A 170 5.11 -13.07 5.85
N SER A 171 4.47 -13.62 6.88
CA SER A 171 4.73 -14.98 7.37
C SER A 171 3.84 -16.07 6.76
N ASP A 172 2.84 -15.71 5.95
CA ASP A 172 1.84 -16.63 5.40
C ASP A 172 1.81 -16.58 3.85
N CYS A 173 2.26 -17.67 3.22
CA CYS A 173 2.32 -17.79 1.76
C CYS A 173 0.92 -17.86 1.12
N ASP A 174 -0.02 -18.55 1.76
CA ASP A 174 -1.40 -18.66 1.27
C ASP A 174 -2.10 -17.30 1.32
N TYR A 175 -1.79 -16.51 2.35
CA TYR A 175 -2.21 -15.12 2.43
C TYR A 175 -1.68 -14.29 1.25
N LEU A 176 -0.38 -14.34 0.96
CA LEU A 176 0.23 -13.58 -0.15
C LEU A 176 -0.33 -14.00 -1.52
N LEU A 177 -0.62 -15.30 -1.71
CA LEU A 177 -1.32 -15.79 -2.90
C LEU A 177 -2.71 -15.16 -3.02
N GLY A 178 -3.49 -15.13 -1.94
CA GLY A 178 -4.81 -14.47 -1.93
C GLY A 178 -4.73 -12.97 -2.25
N VAL A 179 -3.73 -12.26 -1.71
CA VAL A 179 -3.50 -10.84 -2.03
C VAL A 179 -3.16 -10.64 -3.50
N ARG A 180 -2.32 -11.52 -4.06
CA ARG A 180 -1.97 -11.49 -5.49
C ARG A 180 -3.21 -11.71 -6.37
N GLU A 181 -4.05 -12.69 -6.05
CA GLU A 181 -5.29 -12.95 -6.79
C GLU A 181 -6.19 -11.70 -6.82
N VAL A 182 -6.37 -11.04 -5.67
CA VAL A 182 -7.18 -9.81 -5.61
C VAL A 182 -6.57 -8.67 -6.44
N TYR A 183 -5.23 -8.57 -6.51
CA TYR A 183 -4.59 -7.60 -7.41
C TYR A 183 -4.83 -7.88 -8.89
N LEU A 184 -4.98 -9.15 -9.29
CA LEU A 184 -5.23 -9.54 -10.68
C LEU A 184 -6.71 -9.37 -11.08
N GLU A 185 -7.59 -9.18 -10.10
CA GLU A 185 -9.02 -8.86 -10.29
C GLU A 185 -9.30 -7.35 -10.45
N LEU A 186 -8.33 -6.49 -10.13
CA LEU A 186 -8.40 -5.02 -10.21
C LEU A 186 -8.13 -4.45 -11.61
#